data_AF-A0A6I1QME8-F1
#
_entry.id   AF-A0A6I1QME8-F1
#
_cell.length_a   1.000
_cell.length_b   1.000
_cell.length_c   1.000
_cell.angle_alpha   90.00
_cell.angle_beta   90.00
_cell.angle_gamma   90.00
#
_symmetry.space_group_name_H-M   'P 1'
#
loop_
_entity.id
_entity.type
_entity.pdbx_description
1 polymer ?
#
loop_
_entity_poly.entity_id
_entity_poly.type
_entity_poly.pdbx_seq_one_letter_code
_entity_poly.pdbx_strand_id
1 'polypeptide(L)'
;MIAVSNRIKVSQGFEKEFEARFAGRAGLVDKRPGFIRLEILRPIKSDYYVVLTHWEDEAAFRAWTESQEFQEAHSNRPRAEIFAGPNV
;
A
#
# COMPACT_ATOMS: atom_id res chain seq x y z
N MET A 1 10.33 -14.92 -6.53
CA MET A 1 9.26 -13.91 -6.50
C MET A 1 8.38 -14.14 -5.28
N ILE A 2 8.14 -13.09 -4.50
CA ILE A 2 7.17 -13.09 -3.39
C ILE A 2 6.10 -12.02 -3.63
N ALA A 3 4.96 -12.17 -2.94
CA ALA A 3 3.92 -11.15 -2.86
C ALA A 3 3.64 -10.82 -1.40
N VAL A 4 3.60 -9.53 -1.07
CA VAL A 4 3.27 -9.03 0.27
C VAL A 4 1.96 -8.28 0.20
N SER A 5 0.97 -8.71 0.98
CA SER A 5 -0.37 -8.12 1.02
C SER A 5 -0.62 -7.39 2.34
N ASN A 6 -1.05 -6.14 2.24
CA ASN A 6 -1.63 -5.38 3.36
C ASN A 6 -3.13 -5.23 3.12
N ARG A 7 -3.95 -5.57 4.12
CA ARG A 7 -5.40 -5.39 4.06
C ARG A 7 -5.78 -4.16 4.87
N ILE A 8 -6.40 -3.20 4.19
CA ILE A 8 -6.69 -1.90 4.77
C ILE A 8 -8.19 -1.70 4.83
N LYS A 9 -8.74 -1.53 6.03
CA LYS A 9 -10.17 -1.24 6.21
C LYS A 9 -10.44 0.22 5.91
N VAL A 10 -11.24 0.49 4.87
CA VAL A 10 -11.60 1.85 4.46
C VAL A 10 -13.01 2.15 4.92
N SER A 11 -13.20 3.33 5.51
CA SER A 11 -14.53 3.81 5.91
C SER A 11 -15.41 4.03 4.68
N GLN A 12 -16.68 3.65 4.77
CA GLN A 12 -17.65 3.84 3.71
C GLN A 12 -17.71 5.31 3.26
N GLY A 13 -17.66 5.57 1.96
CA GLY A 13 -17.69 6.92 1.37
C GLY A 13 -16.33 7.57 1.18
N PHE A 14 -15.24 6.99 1.72
CA PHE A 14 -13.87 7.48 1.57
C PHE A 14 -13.05 6.74 0.51
N GLU A 15 -13.68 5.86 -0.28
CA GLU A 15 -13.01 4.99 -1.25
C GLU A 15 -12.22 5.78 -2.31
N LYS A 16 -12.82 6.84 -2.86
CA LYS A 16 -12.18 7.67 -3.89
C LYS A 16 -10.98 8.45 -3.34
N GLU A 17 -11.09 8.95 -2.12
CA GLU A 17 -10.01 9.67 -1.45
C GLU A 17 -8.85 8.72 -1.14
N PHE A 18 -9.18 7.51 -0.68
CA PHE A 18 -8.22 6.42 -0.49
C PHE A 18 -7.51 6.06 -1.80
N GLU A 19 -8.25 5.80 -2.88
CA GLU A 19 -7.70 5.46 -4.19
C GLU A 19 -6.77 6.58 -4.73
N ALA A 20 -7.17 7.84 -4.63
CA ALA A 20 -6.37 8.99 -5.08
C ALA A 20 -5.03 9.11 -4.34
N ARG A 21 -5.01 8.80 -3.04
CA ARG A 21 -3.79 8.81 -2.24
C ARG A 21 -2.77 7.79 -2.71
N PHE A 22 -3.20 6.63 -3.18
CA PHE A 22 -2.29 5.62 -3.70
C PHE A 22 -1.86 5.86 -5.15
N ALA A 23 -2.69 6.52 -5.96
CA ALA A 23 -2.28 6.95 -7.31
C ALA A 23 -1.03 7.84 -7.27
N GLY A 24 -0.90 8.70 -6.24
CA GLY A 24 0.30 9.51 -6.02
C GLY A 24 1.52 8.76 -5.46
N ARG A 25 1.35 7.51 -4.99
CA ARG A 25 2.40 6.73 -4.29
C ARG A 25 3.07 5.67 -5.15
N ALA A 26 2.42 5.23 -6.23
CA ALA A 26 2.98 4.23 -7.13
C ALA A 26 4.44 4.56 -7.52
N GLY A 27 4.71 5.81 -7.89
CA GLY A 27 6.05 6.24 -8.30
C GLY A 27 7.17 6.22 -7.25
N LEU A 28 6.87 6.01 -5.96
CA LEU A 28 7.89 5.96 -4.90
C LEU A 28 8.52 4.58 -4.75
N VAL A 29 7.76 3.51 -4.98
CA VAL A 29 8.25 2.12 -4.87
C VAL A 29 8.77 1.58 -6.20
N ASP A 30 8.27 2.09 -7.32
CA ASP A 30 8.55 1.60 -8.68
C ASP A 30 10.04 1.61 -9.07
N LYS A 31 10.86 2.42 -8.40
CA LYS A 31 12.29 2.56 -8.69
C LYS A 31 13.19 1.66 -7.83
N ARG A 32 12.63 0.86 -6.91
CA ARG A 32 13.43 0.05 -5.98
C ARG A 32 13.96 -1.21 -6.67
N PRO A 33 15.22 -1.59 -6.45
CA PRO A 33 15.75 -2.86 -6.92
C PRO A 33 14.87 -4.02 -6.47
N GLY A 34 14.57 -4.93 -7.39
CA GLY A 34 13.75 -6.11 -7.13
C GLY A 34 12.25 -5.85 -6.97
N PHE A 35 11.77 -4.60 -7.11
CA PHE A 35 10.34 -4.33 -7.22
C PHE A 35 9.80 -4.76 -8.58
N ILE A 36 8.65 -5.45 -8.59
CA ILE A 36 8.02 -5.95 -9.81
C ILE A 36 6.76 -5.15 -10.13
N ARG A 37 5.82 -5.03 -9.19
CA ARG A 37 4.58 -4.27 -9.36
C ARG A 37 3.85 -4.03 -8.04
N LEU A 38 2.99 -3.01 -8.05
CA LEU A 38 2.02 -2.71 -7.00
C LEU A 38 0.61 -2.82 -7.58
N GLU A 39 -0.28 -3.50 -6.86
CA GLU A 39 -1.69 -3.63 -7.20
C GLU A 39 -2.55 -3.12 -6.03
N ILE A 40 -3.65 -2.45 -6.36
CA ILE A 40 -4.63 -1.97 -5.39
C ILE A 40 -5.96 -2.58 -5.77
N LEU A 41 -6.43 -3.52 -4.96
CA LEU A 41 -7.64 -4.27 -5.24
C LEU A 41 -8.79 -3.68 -4.43
N ARG A 42 -9.74 -3.08 -5.16
CA ARG A 42 -11.01 -2.63 -4.59
C ARG A 42 -11.91 -3.84 -4.31
N PRO A 43 -12.45 -3.97 -3.09
CA PRO A 43 -13.34 -5.08 -2.77
C PRO A 43 -14.72 -4.92 -3.41
N ILE A 44 -15.34 -6.06 -3.79
CA ILE A 44 -16.75 -6.11 -4.27
C ILE A 44 -17.72 -6.42 -3.11
N LYS A 45 -17.29 -7.22 -2.12
CA LYS A 45 -18.13 -7.70 -1.00
C LYS A 45 -17.43 -7.59 0.38
N SER A 46 -16.60 -6.57 0.58
CA SER A 46 -15.83 -6.36 1.82
C SER A 46 -15.47 -4.89 1.99
N ASP A 47 -15.13 -4.46 3.20
CA ASP A 47 -14.62 -3.11 3.47
C ASP A 47 -13.09 -3.01 3.42
N TYR A 48 -12.40 -4.07 2.98
CA TYR A 48 -10.95 -4.18 2.99
C TYR A 48 -10.38 -4.04 1.59
N TYR A 49 -9.55 -3.02 1.41
CA TYR A 49 -8.70 -2.91 0.23
C TYR A 49 -7.48 -3.82 0.31
N VAL A 50 -7.21 -4.42 -0.84
CA VAL A 50 -6.02 -5.16 -1.28
C VAL A 50 -4.78 -4.34 -1.63
N VAL A 51 -3.82 -4.00 -0.78
CA VAL A 51 -2.54 -3.45 -1.28
C VAL A 51 -1.52 -4.58 -1.42
N LEU A 52 -1.18 -4.94 -2.65
CA LEU A 52 -0.32 -6.06 -2.97
C LEU A 52 0.96 -5.55 -3.66
N THR A 53 2.12 -5.89 -3.11
CA THR A 53 3.42 -5.59 -3.74
C THR A 53 4.13 -6.89 -4.10
N HIS A 54 4.71 -6.93 -5.29
CA HIS A 54 5.47 -8.07 -5.80
C HIS A 54 6.95 -7.74 -5.85
N TRP A 55 7.75 -8.69 -5.39
CA TRP A 55 9.21 -8.54 -5.28
C TRP A 55 9.91 -9.77 -5.84
N GLU A 56 11.12 -9.59 -6.37
CA GLU A 56 11.96 -10.68 -6.85
C GLU A 56 12.23 -11.70 -5.74
N ASP A 57 12.53 -11.22 -4.53
CA ASP A 57 12.75 -12.02 -3.33
C ASP A 57 12.40 -11.23 -2.04
N GLU A 58 12.57 -11.89 -0.89
CA GLU A 58 12.31 -11.30 0.43
C GLU A 58 13.36 -10.25 0.84
N ALA A 59 14.60 -10.38 0.35
CA ALA A 59 15.66 -9.43 0.68
C ALA A 59 15.40 -8.06 0.05
N ALA A 60 14.94 -8.02 -1.20
CA ALA A 60 14.52 -6.81 -1.90
C ALA A 60 13.37 -6.10 -1.16
N PHE A 61 12.37 -6.87 -0.70
CA PHE A 61 11.27 -6.33 0.11
C PHE A 61 11.76 -5.72 1.43
N ARG A 62 12.59 -6.45 2.19
CA ARG A 62 13.15 -5.96 3.47
C ARG A 62 13.97 -4.68 3.27
N ALA A 63 14.83 -4.65 2.26
CA ALA A 63 15.62 -3.48 1.91
C ALA A 63 14.76 -2.26 1.51
N TRP A 64 13.56 -2.47 0.97
CA TRP A 64 12.59 -1.40 0.78
C TRP A 64 11.98 -0.94 2.10
N THR A 65 11.55 -1.85 2.99
CA THR A 65 10.93 -1.46 4.28
C THR A 65 11.84 -0.62 5.18
N GLU A 66 13.16 -0.73 5.02
CA GLU A 66 14.17 0.02 5.78
C GLU A 66 14.54 1.37 5.13
N SER A 67 13.94 1.71 3.99
CA SER A 67 14.35 2.87 3.18
C SER A 67 13.67 4.18 3.59
N GLN A 68 14.29 5.31 3.20
CA GLN A 68 13.70 6.65 3.43
C GLN A 68 12.40 6.83 2.65
N GLU A 69 12.30 6.28 1.44
CA GLU A 69 11.09 6.34 0.62
C GLU A 69 9.94 5.54 1.25
N PHE A 70 10.24 4.41 1.92
CA PHE A 70 9.24 3.73 2.73
C PHE A 70 8.77 4.61 3.89
N GLN A 71 9.70 5.26 4.60
CA GLN A 71 9.34 6.21 5.65
C GLN A 71 8.49 7.36 5.12
N GLU A 72 8.82 7.94 3.96
CA GLU A 72 8.06 9.03 3.33
C GLU A 72 6.66 8.58 2.90
N ALA A 73 6.54 7.39 2.29
CA ALA A 73 5.25 6.82 1.92
C ALA A 73 4.34 6.56 3.15
N HIS A 74 4.93 6.33 4.32
CA HIS A 74 4.22 6.02 5.57
C HIS A 74 4.17 7.20 6.57
N SER A 75 4.89 8.30 6.33
CA SER A 75 4.93 9.47 7.22
C SER A 75 3.72 10.38 7.07
N ASN A 76 3.17 10.47 5.86
CA ASN A 76 2.00 11.29 5.58
C ASN A 76 0.74 10.62 6.16
N ARG A 77 0.42 10.91 7.43
CA ARG A 77 -0.74 10.31 8.10
C ARG A 77 -2.04 10.83 7.47
N PRO A 78 -2.92 9.94 7.02
CA PRO A 78 -4.24 10.32 6.52
C PRO A 78 -5.11 10.86 7.66
N ARG A 79 -6.21 11.53 7.30
CA ARG A 79 -7.30 11.74 8.26
C ARG A 79 -7.71 10.40 8.83
N ALA A 80 -7.79 10.32 10.16
CA ALA A 80 -8.13 9.09 10.86
C ALA A 80 -9.47 8.50 10.39
N GLU A 81 -10.40 9.36 9.98
CA GLU A 81 -11.73 8.99 9.47
C GLU A 81 -11.71 8.11 8.21
N ILE A 82 -10.64 8.14 7.42
CA ILE A 82 -10.51 7.32 6.21
C ILE A 82 -10.31 5.84 6.59
N PHE A 83 -9.72 5.56 7.76
CA PHE A 83 -9.31 4.23 8.19
C PHE A 83 -10.24 3.75 9.30
N ALA A 84 -10.98 2.68 9.04
CA ALA A 84 -12.01 2.17 9.96
C ALA A 84 -11.49 1.11 10.95
N GLY A 85 -10.18 0.89 11.03
CA GLY A 85 -9.57 -0.11 11.89
C GLY A 85 -8.07 -0.32 11.64
N PRO A 86 -7.41 -1.21 12.41
CA PRO A 86 -6.01 -1.55 12.19
C PRO A 86 -5.82 -2.22 10.83
N ASN A 87 -4.66 -1.96 10.21
CA ASN A 87 -4.23 -2.72 9.03
C ASN A 87 -3.89 -4.16 9.48
N VAL A 88 -4.30 -5.15 8.69
CA VAL A 88 -4.06 -6.58 8.94
C VAL A 88 -3.43 -7.27 7.73
#